data_AF-A0AAE4LJU3-F1
#
_entry.id   AF-A0AAE4LJU3-F1
#
_cell.length_a   1.000
_cell.length_b   1.000
_cell.length_c   1.000
_cell.angle_alpha   90.00
_cell.angle_beta   90.00
_cell.angle_gamma   90.00
#
_symmetry.space_group_name_H-M   'P 1'
#
loop_
_entity.id
_entity.type
_entity.pdbx_description
1 polymer ?
#
loop_
_entity_poly.entity_id
_entity_poly.type
_entity_poly.pdbx_seq_one_letter_code
_entity_poly.pdbx_strand_id
1 'polypeptide(L)'
;MNKVSKLFLIAAAGLFFVGCYNDYRNPKAAKIYTRADFEKEGLEYISIKDLKAQFKAENPGKNDGEVASWTVDEPIFTSGKVISTDRYGNVYKSVYLYDAESESAIELKLNTGNYLFHPAGQIVFVKLQGLVLGNYRGMTSIGTTSSNASYSNDNIESKIMQDEYIFSGEQQQMLKSDTLVVTKDNYKTAISDADLGRLVRFEGLESKFGTAPWGYKNTFPNYFANSTSYDVNSPGWSDINEWATWATKRRLEGANAETYFYGSAWFTYDAAATGSGTNAAPGNYVVRTSGYSQFRDNKIPENGWVVNLTAIYTKFTNGSGNYGTYQLTLNTDRDVTVVEK
;
A
#
# COMPACT_ATOMS: atom_id res chain seq x y z
N MET A 1 4.11 60.37 -38.69
CA MET A 1 4.32 59.48 -37.53
C MET A 1 5.82 59.28 -37.32
N ASN A 2 6.37 59.78 -36.22
CA ASN A 2 7.81 59.71 -35.93
C ASN A 2 8.25 58.27 -35.62
N LYS A 3 9.51 57.92 -35.88
CA LYS A 3 10.06 56.56 -35.66
C LYS A 3 9.84 56.06 -34.21
N VAL A 4 9.80 56.98 -33.24
CA VAL A 4 9.49 56.71 -31.82
C VAL A 4 8.03 56.28 -31.62
N SER A 5 7.08 56.86 -32.36
CA SER A 5 5.65 56.53 -32.29
C SER A 5 5.35 55.12 -32.84
N LYS A 6 6.18 54.62 -33.76
CA LYS A 6 6.05 53.24 -34.29
C LYS A 6 6.60 52.19 -33.32
N LEU A 7 7.66 52.50 -32.54
CA LEU A 7 8.19 51.58 -31.53
C LEU A 7 7.23 51.40 -30.34
N PHE A 8 6.54 52.46 -29.91
CA PHE A 8 5.54 52.36 -28.84
C PHE A 8 4.30 51.56 -29.27
N LEU A 9 3.89 51.62 -30.53
CA LEU A 9 2.77 50.80 -31.04
C LEU A 9 3.11 49.31 -31.13
N ILE A 10 4.38 48.97 -31.41
CA ILE A 10 4.85 47.58 -31.49
C ILE A 10 5.06 46.99 -30.08
N ALA A 11 5.54 47.79 -29.12
CA ALA A 11 5.64 47.38 -27.72
C ALA A 11 4.26 47.19 -27.05
N ALA A 12 3.26 47.99 -27.42
CA ALA A 12 1.90 47.86 -26.91
C ALA A 12 1.16 46.64 -27.50
N ALA A 13 1.50 46.20 -28.72
CA ALA A 13 0.93 44.99 -29.32
C ALA A 13 1.57 43.68 -28.80
N GLY A 14 2.82 43.73 -28.33
CA GLY A 14 3.53 42.57 -27.77
C GLY A 14 3.08 42.18 -26.35
N LEU A 15 2.43 43.09 -25.62
CA LEU A 15 1.92 42.84 -24.26
C LEU A 15 0.55 42.15 -24.20
N PHE A 16 -0.14 42.00 -25.34
CA PHE A 16 -1.46 41.34 -25.41
C PHE A 16 -1.40 39.86 -25.79
N PHE A 17 -0.21 39.28 -26.00
CA PHE A 17 -0.05 37.85 -26.31
C PHE A 17 0.58 37.02 -25.17
N VAL A 18 0.81 37.59 -23.99
CA VAL A 18 1.22 36.83 -22.80
C VAL A 18 0.00 36.52 -21.96
N GLY A 19 -0.85 35.67 -22.50
CA GLY A 19 -2.11 35.31 -21.89
C GLY A 19 -2.73 34.15 -22.64
N CYS A 20 -2.02 33.03 -22.77
CA CYS A 20 -2.67 31.75 -22.94
C CYS A 20 -3.53 31.50 -21.69
N TYR A 21 -4.71 32.10 -21.70
CA TYR A 21 -5.85 31.76 -20.87
C TYR A 21 -6.07 30.26 -21.04
N ASN A 22 -5.62 29.47 -20.07
CA ASN A 22 -6.22 28.15 -19.88
C ASN A 22 -7.69 28.45 -19.57
N ASP A 23 -8.60 28.02 -20.44
CA ASP A 23 -10.03 28.09 -20.19
C ASP A 23 -10.32 27.32 -18.90
N TYR A 24 -10.35 28.01 -17.77
CA TYR A 24 -10.61 27.42 -16.45
C TYR A 24 -11.97 26.70 -16.41
N ARG A 25 -12.89 27.07 -17.31
CA ARG A 25 -14.20 26.44 -17.41
C ARG A 25 -14.16 25.17 -18.28
N ASN A 26 -13.10 24.97 -19.05
CA ASN A 26 -12.90 23.81 -19.90
C ASN A 26 -11.43 23.35 -19.86
N PRO A 27 -10.97 22.78 -18.74
CA PRO A 27 -9.62 22.24 -18.65
C PRO A 27 -9.44 21.19 -19.75
N LYS A 28 -8.30 21.23 -20.46
CA LYS A 28 -7.97 20.18 -21.43
C LYS A 28 -8.03 18.82 -20.73
N ALA A 29 -8.63 17.84 -21.39
CA ALA A 29 -8.62 16.47 -20.91
C ALA A 29 -7.17 16.03 -20.65
N ALA A 30 -6.96 15.38 -19.50
CA ALA A 30 -5.65 14.86 -19.15
C ALA A 30 -5.16 13.88 -20.24
N LYS A 31 -3.88 13.95 -20.60
CA LYS A 31 -3.29 12.98 -21.53
C LYS A 31 -3.38 11.59 -20.90
N ILE A 32 -3.90 10.64 -21.67
CA ILE A 32 -3.88 9.21 -21.34
C ILE A 32 -2.57 8.65 -21.91
N TYR A 33 -1.69 8.19 -21.02
CA TYR A 33 -0.39 7.63 -21.41
C TYR A 33 -0.49 6.14 -21.77
N THR A 34 0.42 5.70 -22.64
CA THR A 34 0.58 4.31 -23.07
C THR A 34 2.06 3.91 -23.00
N ARG A 35 2.37 2.61 -23.06
CA ARG A 35 3.77 2.13 -23.13
C ARG A 35 4.57 2.79 -24.26
N ALA A 36 3.94 2.96 -25.42
CA ALA A 36 4.54 3.56 -26.60
C ALA A 36 4.97 5.03 -26.40
N ASP A 37 4.42 5.75 -25.42
CA ASP A 37 4.89 7.10 -25.09
C ASP A 37 6.30 7.06 -24.47
N PHE A 38 6.58 6.10 -23.58
CA PHE A 38 7.87 5.95 -22.90
C PHE A 38 8.93 5.31 -23.79
N GLU A 39 8.53 4.35 -24.62
CA GLU A 39 9.43 3.72 -25.61
C GLU A 39 9.94 4.74 -26.64
N LYS A 40 9.11 5.71 -27.04
CA LYS A 40 9.53 6.82 -27.93
C LYS A 40 10.51 7.78 -27.27
N GLU A 41 10.48 7.88 -25.94
CA GLU A 41 11.46 8.63 -25.15
C GLU A 41 12.77 7.84 -24.95
N GLY A 42 12.82 6.59 -25.43
CA GLY A 42 13.99 5.72 -25.32
C GLY A 42 14.07 4.94 -24.01
N LEU A 43 12.96 4.84 -23.25
CA LEU A 43 12.93 4.06 -22.02
C LEU A 43 12.53 2.60 -22.31
N GLU A 44 13.16 1.68 -21.58
CA GLU A 44 12.86 0.24 -21.68
C GLU A 44 11.86 -0.20 -20.60
N TYR A 45 10.92 -1.06 -20.97
CA TYR A 45 9.93 -1.60 -20.03
C TYR A 45 10.54 -2.71 -19.16
N ILE A 46 10.29 -2.65 -17.86
CA ILE A 46 10.57 -3.74 -16.91
C ILE A 46 9.27 -4.17 -16.22
N SER A 47 9.00 -5.48 -16.19
CA SER A 47 7.86 -6.03 -15.47
C SER A 47 8.04 -5.84 -13.96
N ILE A 48 6.95 -5.77 -13.19
CA ILE A 48 7.06 -5.61 -11.73
C ILE A 48 7.77 -6.82 -11.10
N LYS A 49 7.56 -8.03 -11.65
CA LYS A 49 8.25 -9.24 -11.22
C LYS A 49 9.77 -9.14 -11.43
N ASP A 50 10.20 -8.73 -12.62
CA ASP A 50 11.63 -8.62 -12.94
C ASP A 50 12.28 -7.48 -12.18
N LEU A 51 11.55 -6.38 -11.95
CA LEU A 51 12.01 -5.27 -11.12
C LEU A 51 12.27 -5.72 -9.66
N LYS A 52 11.35 -6.51 -9.08
CA LYS A 52 11.55 -7.10 -7.75
C LYS A 52 12.70 -8.11 -7.73
N ALA A 53 12.93 -8.83 -8.82
CA ALA A 53 14.05 -9.76 -8.96
C ALA A 53 15.39 -9.01 -9.05
N GLN A 54 15.46 -7.93 -9.83
CA GLN A 54 16.64 -7.07 -9.92
C GLN A 54 16.99 -6.47 -8.56
N PHE A 55 16.01 -5.93 -7.83
CA PHE A 55 16.22 -5.43 -6.47
C PHE A 55 16.88 -6.45 -5.54
N LYS A 56 16.47 -7.73 -5.63
CA LYS A 56 17.08 -8.82 -4.86
C LYS A 56 18.51 -9.13 -5.33
N ALA A 57 18.77 -9.08 -6.64
CA ALA A 57 20.09 -9.29 -7.21
C ALA A 57 21.09 -8.21 -6.78
N GLU A 58 20.63 -6.95 -6.68
CA GLU A 58 21.42 -5.80 -6.22
C GLU A 58 21.64 -5.79 -4.70
N ASN A 59 20.90 -6.61 -3.95
CA ASN A 59 21.02 -6.73 -2.49
C ASN A 59 21.29 -8.19 -2.06
N PRO A 60 22.37 -8.82 -2.57
CA PRO A 60 22.62 -10.23 -2.32
C PRO A 60 22.89 -10.50 -0.83
N GLY A 61 22.28 -11.56 -0.32
CA GLY A 61 22.46 -11.99 1.08
C GLY A 61 21.66 -11.19 2.12
N LYS A 62 20.93 -10.14 1.70
CA LYS A 62 20.03 -9.40 2.59
C LYS A 62 18.76 -10.19 2.87
N ASN A 63 18.39 -10.28 4.14
CA ASN A 63 17.11 -10.86 4.53
C ASN A 63 15.99 -9.80 4.61
N ASP A 64 14.73 -10.24 4.63
CA ASP A 64 13.54 -9.38 4.68
C ASP A 64 13.54 -8.37 5.84
N GLY A 65 14.23 -8.69 6.94
CA GLY A 65 14.33 -7.82 8.10
C GLY A 65 15.31 -6.66 7.93
N GLU A 66 16.28 -6.78 7.03
CA GLU A 66 17.34 -5.79 6.87
C GLU A 66 16.90 -4.60 6.01
N VAL A 67 17.48 -3.43 6.31
CA VAL A 67 17.39 -2.27 5.44
C VAL A 67 18.20 -2.58 4.18
N ALA A 68 17.55 -2.47 3.02
CA ALA A 68 18.11 -2.77 1.72
C ALA A 68 17.49 -1.83 0.68
N SER A 69 18.33 -1.24 -0.16
CA SER A 69 17.96 -0.17 -1.08
C SER A 69 18.72 -0.33 -2.38
N TRP A 70 18.10 0.05 -3.49
CA TRP A 70 18.74 0.11 -4.80
C TRP A 70 18.20 1.32 -5.56
N THR A 71 19.10 2.22 -5.95
CA THR A 71 18.80 3.34 -6.85
C THR A 71 18.88 2.82 -8.29
N VAL A 72 17.85 3.08 -9.07
CA VAL A 72 17.82 2.68 -10.48
C VAL A 72 18.57 3.72 -11.31
N ASP A 73 19.64 3.32 -11.99
CA ASP A 73 20.44 4.23 -12.83
C ASP A 73 20.03 4.15 -14.31
N GLU A 74 19.40 3.05 -14.71
CA GLU A 74 18.98 2.78 -16.08
C GLU A 74 17.72 3.55 -16.46
N PRO A 75 17.58 3.98 -17.73
CA PRO A 75 16.39 4.66 -18.24
C PRO A 75 15.25 3.66 -18.46
N ILE A 76 14.73 3.07 -17.39
CA ILE A 76 13.66 2.07 -17.44
C ILE A 76 12.35 2.60 -16.84
N PHE A 77 11.24 1.99 -17.23
CA PHE A 77 9.92 2.27 -16.67
C PHE A 77 9.15 0.99 -16.39
N THR A 78 8.23 1.05 -15.43
CA THR A 78 7.28 -0.04 -15.16
C THR A 78 5.85 0.49 -15.17
N SER A 79 4.87 -0.40 -15.11
CA SER A 79 3.47 -0.02 -15.07
C SER A 79 2.62 -1.04 -14.33
N GLY A 80 1.52 -0.60 -13.76
CA GLY A 80 0.51 -1.51 -13.23
C GLY A 80 -0.83 -0.81 -13.02
N LYS A 81 -1.87 -1.62 -12.84
CA LYS A 81 -3.22 -1.18 -12.47
C LYS A 81 -3.29 -0.92 -10.97
N VAL A 82 -3.84 0.21 -10.57
CA VAL A 82 -4.04 0.51 -9.14
C VAL A 82 -5.10 -0.42 -8.56
N ILE A 83 -4.75 -1.14 -7.49
CA ILE A 83 -5.62 -2.12 -6.81
C ILE A 83 -6.01 -1.71 -5.38
N SER A 84 -5.59 -0.51 -4.95
CA SER A 84 -5.79 0.01 -3.61
C SER A 84 -6.45 1.39 -3.60
N THR A 85 -6.95 1.82 -2.46
CA THR A 85 -7.43 3.19 -2.25
C THR A 85 -7.16 3.68 -0.83
N ASP A 86 -6.65 4.91 -0.72
CA ASP A 86 -6.46 5.61 0.55
C ASP A 86 -7.69 6.42 0.98
N ARG A 87 -8.81 6.35 0.22
CA ARG A 87 -10.06 7.09 0.47
C ARG A 87 -10.59 6.93 1.90
N TYR A 88 -10.45 5.73 2.46
CA TYR A 88 -10.96 5.38 3.79
C TYR A 88 -9.88 5.43 4.89
N GLY A 89 -8.65 5.83 4.56
CA GLY A 89 -7.58 6.12 5.52
C GLY A 89 -6.85 4.91 6.12
N ASN A 90 -7.03 3.71 5.56
CA ASN A 90 -6.26 2.54 6.00
C ASN A 90 -4.99 2.32 5.17
N VAL A 91 -5.10 2.31 3.83
CA VAL A 91 -3.95 2.53 2.95
C VAL A 91 -3.52 3.99 3.13
N TYR A 92 -2.24 4.22 3.37
CA TYR A 92 -1.72 5.54 3.73
C TYR A 92 -0.45 5.85 2.95
N LYS A 93 -0.44 7.00 2.27
CA LYS A 93 0.70 7.51 1.50
C LYS A 93 1.28 6.52 0.48
N SER A 94 0.45 5.61 -0.03
CA SER A 94 0.86 4.65 -1.04
C SER A 94 -0.28 4.31 -1.98
N VAL A 95 0.08 3.77 -3.14
CA VAL A 95 -0.79 2.98 -4.01
C VAL A 95 -0.12 1.64 -4.30
N TYR A 96 -0.90 0.59 -4.48
CA TYR A 96 -0.41 -0.72 -4.93
C TYR A 96 -0.73 -0.88 -6.40
N LEU A 97 0.31 -1.19 -7.19
CA LEU A 97 0.21 -1.39 -8.63
C LEU A 97 0.30 -2.88 -8.93
N TYR A 98 -0.67 -3.41 -9.66
CA TYR A 98 -0.71 -4.78 -10.13
C TYR A 98 -0.35 -4.85 -11.62
N ASP A 99 0.71 -5.57 -11.94
CA ASP A 99 1.10 -5.93 -13.29
C ASP A 99 0.47 -7.28 -13.65
N ALA A 100 -0.56 -7.24 -14.48
CA ALA A 100 -1.30 -8.42 -14.89
C ALA A 100 -0.47 -9.38 -15.77
N GLU A 101 0.53 -8.89 -16.50
CA GLU A 101 1.35 -9.73 -17.40
C GLU A 101 2.33 -10.60 -16.60
N SER A 102 2.88 -10.05 -15.52
CA SER A 102 3.81 -10.78 -14.64
C SER A 102 3.16 -11.35 -13.37
N GLU A 103 1.86 -11.11 -13.20
CA GLU A 103 1.06 -11.46 -12.02
C GLU A 103 1.68 -10.99 -10.70
N SER A 104 2.39 -9.87 -10.72
CA SER A 104 3.14 -9.32 -9.59
C SER A 104 2.62 -7.93 -9.23
N ALA A 105 2.82 -7.53 -7.98
CA ALA A 105 2.45 -6.21 -7.51
C ALA A 105 3.56 -5.58 -6.67
N ILE A 106 3.52 -4.25 -6.60
CA ILE A 106 4.47 -3.44 -5.84
C ILE A 106 3.77 -2.25 -5.20
N GLU A 107 4.30 -1.84 -4.04
CA GLU A 107 3.91 -0.59 -3.41
C GLU A 107 4.66 0.58 -4.05
N LEU A 108 3.92 1.62 -4.43
CA LEU A 108 4.46 2.91 -4.83
C LEU A 108 4.16 3.91 -3.73
N LYS A 109 5.21 4.44 -3.09
CA LYS A 109 5.13 5.37 -1.96
C LYS A 109 4.96 6.81 -2.45
N LEU A 110 3.81 7.40 -2.15
CA LEU A 110 3.36 8.71 -2.61
C LEU A 110 3.01 9.62 -1.42
N ASN A 111 2.15 10.61 -1.67
CA ASN A 111 1.51 11.42 -0.64
C ASN A 111 0.08 10.90 -0.36
N THR A 112 -0.72 11.65 0.39
CA THR A 112 -2.14 11.36 0.65
C THR A 112 -3.05 11.91 -0.46
N GLY A 113 -4.28 11.41 -0.54
CA GLY A 113 -5.27 11.84 -1.53
C GLY A 113 -5.12 11.12 -2.87
N ASN A 114 -4.43 9.98 -2.90
CA ASN A 114 -4.14 9.25 -4.13
C ASN A 114 -5.41 8.77 -4.83
N TYR A 115 -6.49 8.45 -4.09
CA TYR A 115 -7.77 8.04 -4.65
C TYR A 115 -8.40 9.07 -5.62
N LEU A 116 -7.98 10.34 -5.58
CA LEU A 116 -8.43 11.38 -6.50
C LEU A 116 -7.64 11.42 -7.82
N PHE A 117 -6.37 11.03 -7.77
CA PHE A 117 -5.43 11.16 -8.91
C PHE A 117 -5.10 9.83 -9.57
N HIS A 118 -5.11 8.76 -8.78
CA HIS A 118 -4.81 7.38 -9.15
C HIS A 118 -5.87 6.45 -8.54
N PRO A 119 -7.16 6.57 -8.95
CA PRO A 119 -8.23 5.73 -8.42
C PRO A 119 -7.99 4.24 -8.75
N ALA A 120 -8.60 3.34 -7.99
CA ALA A 120 -8.56 1.91 -8.31
C ALA A 120 -9.04 1.66 -9.74
N GLY A 121 -8.30 0.81 -10.47
CA GLY A 121 -8.49 0.57 -11.91
C GLY A 121 -7.64 1.46 -12.84
N GLN A 122 -7.03 2.53 -12.34
CA GLN A 122 -6.16 3.40 -13.12
C GLN A 122 -4.87 2.67 -13.49
N ILE A 123 -4.52 2.58 -14.78
CA ILE A 123 -3.15 2.22 -15.17
C ILE A 123 -2.24 3.37 -14.81
N VAL A 124 -1.13 3.08 -14.13
CA VAL A 124 -0.10 4.04 -13.77
C VAL A 124 1.23 3.56 -14.34
N PHE A 125 1.93 4.45 -15.04
CA PHE A 125 3.30 4.27 -15.50
C PHE A 125 4.25 5.02 -14.56
N VAL A 126 5.38 4.39 -14.25
CA VAL A 126 6.40 4.93 -13.35
C VAL A 126 7.75 4.90 -14.05
N LYS A 127 8.33 6.06 -14.34
CA LYS A 127 9.74 6.18 -14.71
C LYS A 127 10.58 5.87 -13.48
N LEU A 128 11.62 5.05 -13.63
CA LEU A 128 12.35 4.52 -12.47
C LEU A 128 13.73 5.15 -12.29
N GLN A 129 14.36 5.65 -13.35
CA GLN A 129 15.71 6.24 -13.29
C GLN A 129 15.79 7.34 -12.22
N GLY A 130 16.64 7.18 -11.21
CA GLY A 130 16.78 8.11 -10.08
C GLY A 130 15.82 7.87 -8.90
N LEU A 131 14.84 6.97 -9.04
CA LEU A 131 14.04 6.47 -7.92
C LEU A 131 14.75 5.32 -7.19
N VAL A 132 14.28 5.05 -5.98
CA VAL A 132 14.87 4.04 -5.09
C VAL A 132 13.86 2.94 -4.79
N LEU A 133 14.24 1.71 -5.13
CA LEU A 133 13.59 0.53 -4.58
C LEU A 133 14.10 0.28 -3.17
N GLY A 134 13.19 0.01 -2.26
CA GLY A 134 13.51 -0.23 -0.85
C GLY A 134 12.73 -1.40 -0.28
N ASN A 135 13.37 -2.15 0.60
CA ASN A 135 12.72 -3.20 1.41
C ASN A 135 12.24 -2.62 2.74
N TYR A 136 10.94 -2.51 2.94
CA TYR A 136 10.37 -2.26 4.26
C TYR A 136 9.94 -3.60 4.88
N ARG A 137 10.85 -4.22 5.64
CA ARG A 137 10.54 -5.38 6.49
C ARG A 137 9.87 -6.56 5.73
N GLY A 138 10.26 -6.79 4.48
CA GLY A 138 9.71 -7.84 3.61
C GLY A 138 8.87 -7.29 2.45
N MET A 139 8.53 -6.00 2.45
CA MET A 139 7.80 -5.34 1.37
C MET A 139 8.75 -4.52 0.49
N THR A 140 8.96 -4.96 -0.75
CA THR A 140 9.62 -4.14 -1.78
C THR A 140 8.69 -3.03 -2.22
N SER A 141 9.21 -1.80 -2.27
CA SER A 141 8.47 -0.60 -2.64
C SER A 141 9.31 0.32 -3.52
N ILE A 142 8.66 1.18 -4.30
CA ILE A 142 9.28 2.26 -5.07
C ILE A 142 9.08 3.57 -4.31
N GLY A 143 10.14 4.35 -4.17
CA GLY A 143 10.13 5.63 -3.47
C GLY A 143 11.33 6.50 -3.85
N THR A 144 11.72 7.40 -2.97
CA THR A 144 12.91 8.26 -3.11
C THR A 144 14.01 7.84 -2.16
N THR A 145 15.19 8.42 -2.31
CA THR A 145 16.26 8.31 -1.31
C THR A 145 15.74 8.69 0.08
N SER A 146 16.00 7.82 1.06
CA SER A 146 15.61 8.06 2.44
C SER A 146 16.52 9.09 3.10
N SER A 147 15.93 10.01 3.84
CA SER A 147 16.62 10.94 4.75
C SER A 147 17.08 10.29 6.06
N ASN A 148 16.59 9.08 6.36
CA ASN A 148 16.92 8.33 7.58
C ASN A 148 17.40 6.92 7.22
N ALA A 149 18.64 6.59 7.61
CA ALA A 149 19.28 5.30 7.32
C ALA A 149 18.56 4.06 7.90
N SER A 150 17.58 4.25 8.80
CA SER A 150 16.71 3.18 9.31
C SER A 150 15.61 2.77 8.33
N TYR A 151 15.37 3.56 7.27
CA TYR A 151 14.36 3.33 6.26
C TYR A 151 15.01 3.15 4.89
N SER A 152 14.54 2.17 4.14
CA SER A 152 15.11 1.79 2.86
C SER A 152 14.79 2.77 1.72
N ASN A 153 13.70 3.52 1.83
CA ASN A 153 13.30 4.59 0.91
C ASN A 153 12.24 5.49 1.57
N ASP A 154 12.15 6.72 1.09
CA ASP A 154 11.14 7.72 1.48
C ASP A 154 10.03 7.83 0.42
N ASN A 155 9.00 8.61 0.74
CA ASN A 155 7.84 8.85 -0.11
C ASN A 155 8.13 9.87 -1.23
N ILE A 156 7.57 9.67 -2.41
CA ILE A 156 7.54 10.65 -3.50
C ILE A 156 6.46 11.71 -3.18
N GLU A 157 6.73 12.60 -2.22
CA GLU A 157 5.71 13.53 -1.71
C GLU A 157 5.51 14.78 -2.56
N SER A 158 6.58 15.25 -3.21
CA SER A 158 6.56 16.47 -4.01
C SER A 158 5.76 16.27 -5.28
N LYS A 159 4.77 17.13 -5.53
CA LYS A 159 3.97 17.09 -6.76
C LYS A 159 4.84 17.26 -8.02
N ILE A 160 5.90 18.06 -7.95
CA ILE A 160 6.85 18.26 -9.05
C ILE A 160 7.51 16.93 -9.41
N MET A 161 7.96 16.18 -8.39
CA MET A 161 8.56 14.86 -8.60
C MET A 161 7.52 13.86 -9.09
N GLN A 162 6.31 13.84 -8.52
CA GLN A 162 5.24 12.99 -9.05
C GLN A 162 4.95 13.27 -10.53
N ASP A 163 4.94 14.53 -10.96
CA ASP A 163 4.73 14.91 -12.37
C ASP A 163 5.87 14.50 -13.30
N GLU A 164 7.07 14.33 -12.76
CA GLU A 164 8.25 13.87 -13.50
C GLU A 164 8.28 12.35 -13.66
N TYR A 165 7.79 11.62 -12.65
CA TYR A 165 7.95 10.17 -12.57
C TYR A 165 6.67 9.37 -12.80
N ILE A 166 5.49 9.94 -12.58
CA ILE A 166 4.22 9.19 -12.47
C ILE A 166 3.21 9.71 -13.48
N PHE A 167 2.70 8.80 -14.32
CA PHE A 167 1.85 9.14 -15.45
C PHE A 167 0.62 8.25 -15.48
N SER A 168 -0.55 8.87 -15.64
CA SER A 168 -1.83 8.14 -15.66
C SER A 168 -2.15 7.65 -17.07
N GLY A 169 -2.34 6.34 -17.20
CA GLY A 169 -2.81 5.67 -18.41
C GLY A 169 -4.33 5.60 -18.50
N GLU A 170 -4.83 4.53 -19.10
CA GLU A 170 -6.27 4.27 -19.21
C GLU A 170 -6.88 3.87 -17.85
N GLN A 171 -8.09 4.34 -17.56
CA GLN A 171 -8.89 3.86 -16.44
C GLN A 171 -9.62 2.58 -16.86
N GLN A 172 -9.35 1.48 -16.16
CA GLN A 172 -9.94 0.17 -16.43
C GLN A 172 -10.90 -0.25 -15.32
N GLN A 173 -11.81 -1.16 -15.66
CA GLN A 173 -12.64 -1.83 -14.65
C GLN A 173 -11.79 -2.83 -13.84
N MET A 174 -12.08 -2.93 -12.55
CA MET A 174 -11.56 -4.03 -11.72
C MET A 174 -12.22 -5.35 -12.11
N LEU A 175 -11.42 -6.33 -12.50
CA LEU A 175 -11.84 -7.67 -12.94
C LEU A 175 -11.57 -8.69 -11.83
N LYS A 176 -12.32 -9.79 -11.84
CA LYS A 176 -12.07 -10.91 -10.92
C LYS A 176 -10.66 -11.49 -11.07
N SER A 177 -10.11 -11.49 -12.28
CA SER A 177 -8.75 -11.95 -12.58
C SER A 177 -7.66 -11.10 -11.93
N ASP A 178 -7.97 -9.87 -11.51
CA ASP A 178 -7.01 -9.00 -10.81
C ASP A 178 -6.79 -9.42 -9.36
N THR A 179 -7.62 -10.34 -8.87
CA THR A 179 -7.64 -10.78 -7.48
C THR A 179 -7.27 -12.25 -7.41
N LEU A 180 -6.20 -12.55 -6.69
CA LEU A 180 -5.84 -13.93 -6.38
C LEU A 180 -6.85 -14.52 -5.38
N VAL A 181 -7.37 -15.71 -5.62
CA VAL A 181 -8.32 -16.38 -4.71
C VAL A 181 -7.60 -17.46 -3.91
N VAL A 182 -7.69 -17.36 -2.58
CA VAL A 182 -7.09 -18.30 -1.63
C VAL A 182 -8.18 -18.89 -0.76
N THR A 183 -8.17 -20.20 -0.60
CA THR A 183 -9.15 -20.99 0.17
C THR A 183 -8.44 -21.87 1.19
N LYS A 184 -9.22 -22.47 2.10
CA LYS A 184 -8.72 -23.46 3.06
C LYS A 184 -8.01 -24.66 2.40
N ASP A 185 -8.38 -25.01 1.17
CA ASP A 185 -7.80 -26.16 0.47
C ASP A 185 -6.48 -25.83 -0.23
N ASN A 186 -6.24 -24.57 -0.59
CA ASN A 186 -5.11 -24.20 -1.43
C ASN A 186 -4.09 -23.23 -0.78
N TYR A 187 -4.37 -22.67 0.41
CA TYR A 187 -3.55 -21.60 1.02
C TYR A 187 -2.06 -21.92 1.22
N LYS A 188 -1.67 -23.20 1.24
CA LYS A 188 -0.27 -23.62 1.34
C LYS A 188 0.50 -23.52 0.02
N THR A 189 -0.19 -23.41 -1.11
CA THR A 189 0.40 -23.49 -2.46
C THR A 189 -0.03 -22.35 -3.38
N ALA A 190 -1.22 -21.79 -3.18
CA ALA A 190 -1.77 -20.73 -4.03
C ALA A 190 -1.21 -19.34 -3.74
N ILE A 191 -0.54 -19.14 -2.61
CA ILE A 191 0.00 -17.84 -2.20
C ILE A 191 1.40 -17.99 -1.60
N SER A 192 2.27 -17.04 -1.91
CA SER A 192 3.66 -17.02 -1.46
C SER A 192 4.18 -15.59 -1.32
N ASP A 193 5.45 -15.42 -0.95
CA ASP A 193 6.08 -14.11 -0.90
C ASP A 193 6.21 -13.43 -2.28
N ALA A 194 6.03 -14.17 -3.39
CA ALA A 194 5.95 -13.57 -4.72
C ALA A 194 4.67 -12.69 -4.88
N ASP A 195 3.61 -13.03 -4.16
CA ASP A 195 2.30 -12.36 -4.22
C ASP A 195 2.21 -11.12 -3.31
N LEU A 196 3.29 -10.78 -2.59
CA LEU A 196 3.31 -9.59 -1.75
C LEU A 196 3.04 -8.33 -2.57
N GLY A 197 2.06 -7.54 -2.11
CA GLY A 197 1.51 -6.35 -2.74
C GLY A 197 0.24 -6.61 -3.55
N ARG A 198 -0.12 -7.87 -3.84
CA ARG A 198 -1.30 -8.20 -4.65
C ARG A 198 -2.60 -8.04 -3.86
N LEU A 199 -3.69 -7.83 -4.59
CA LEU A 199 -5.05 -7.93 -4.05
C LEU A 199 -5.41 -9.41 -3.98
N VAL A 200 -5.78 -9.88 -2.79
CA VAL A 200 -6.08 -11.29 -2.54
C VAL A 200 -7.42 -11.41 -1.84
N ARG A 201 -8.24 -12.33 -2.35
CA ARG A 201 -9.53 -12.76 -1.81
C ARG A 201 -9.33 -14.06 -1.05
N PHE A 202 -9.44 -14.00 0.28
CA PHE A 202 -9.42 -15.15 1.16
C PHE A 202 -10.85 -15.64 1.45
N GLU A 203 -11.14 -16.90 1.16
CA GLU A 203 -12.46 -17.49 1.36
C GLU A 203 -12.49 -18.48 2.52
N GLY A 204 -13.31 -18.19 3.53
CA GLY A 204 -13.53 -19.08 4.67
C GLY A 204 -12.49 -18.97 5.79
N LEU A 205 -12.02 -17.76 6.10
CA LEU A 205 -11.12 -17.53 7.24
C LEU A 205 -11.91 -17.44 8.56
N GLU A 206 -11.46 -18.12 9.61
CA GLU A 206 -11.98 -17.96 10.97
C GLU A 206 -11.37 -16.71 11.62
N SER A 207 -12.21 -15.82 12.18
CA SER A 207 -11.78 -14.75 13.09
C SER A 207 -11.38 -15.36 14.43
N LYS A 208 -10.16 -15.06 14.90
CA LYS A 208 -9.60 -15.72 16.08
C LYS A 208 -9.12 -14.74 17.13
N PHE A 209 -9.69 -14.87 18.33
CA PHE A 209 -9.25 -14.13 19.51
C PHE A 209 -8.38 -15.03 20.39
N GLY A 210 -7.43 -14.42 21.09
CA GLY A 210 -6.45 -15.10 21.93
C GLY A 210 -5.01 -14.95 21.45
N THR A 211 -4.11 -15.72 22.06
CA THR A 211 -2.66 -15.63 21.81
C THR A 211 -2.24 -16.54 20.66
N ALA A 212 -1.63 -15.95 19.64
CA ALA A 212 -1.10 -16.69 18.51
C ALA A 212 0.10 -17.56 18.93
N PRO A 213 0.24 -18.81 18.43
CA PRO A 213 1.40 -19.66 18.70
C PRO A 213 2.62 -19.35 17.82
N TRP A 214 2.53 -18.31 16.98
CA TRP A 214 3.52 -17.94 15.96
C TRP A 214 3.95 -16.48 16.07
N GLY A 215 4.99 -16.10 15.32
CA GLY A 215 5.54 -14.75 15.33
C GLY A 215 5.95 -14.30 16.75
N TYR A 216 5.53 -13.09 17.12
CA TYR A 216 5.77 -12.52 18.46
C TYR A 216 4.88 -13.08 19.57
N LYS A 217 4.06 -14.09 19.27
CA LYS A 217 3.03 -14.61 20.19
C LYS A 217 2.12 -13.50 20.72
N ASN A 218 1.74 -12.59 19.82
CA ASN A 218 0.82 -11.52 20.14
C ASN A 218 -0.55 -12.10 20.49
N THR A 219 -1.24 -11.42 21.40
CA THR A 219 -2.64 -11.66 21.69
C THR A 219 -3.50 -10.78 20.79
N PHE A 220 -4.60 -11.32 20.27
CA PHE A 220 -5.54 -10.62 19.39
C PHE A 220 -6.98 -10.70 19.93
N PRO A 221 -7.85 -9.73 19.57
CA PRO A 221 -7.50 -8.45 18.98
C PRO A 221 -6.59 -7.62 19.91
N ASN A 222 -5.76 -6.78 19.31
CA ASN A 222 -4.94 -5.82 20.05
C ASN A 222 -4.95 -4.45 19.40
N TYR A 223 -4.56 -3.46 20.19
CA TYR A 223 -4.62 -2.05 19.90
C TYR A 223 -3.32 -1.40 20.33
N PHE A 224 -2.67 -0.65 19.43
CA PHE A 224 -1.38 -0.04 19.69
C PHE A 224 -1.44 1.48 19.61
N ALA A 225 -0.81 2.15 20.57
CA ALA A 225 -0.48 3.58 20.51
C ALA A 225 0.84 3.84 21.25
N ASN A 226 1.73 4.64 20.66
CA ASN A 226 2.99 5.08 21.30
C ASN A 226 3.80 3.93 21.94
N SER A 227 4.02 2.84 21.18
CA SER A 227 4.70 1.61 21.62
C SER A 227 4.01 0.81 22.75
N THR A 228 2.87 1.26 23.24
CA THR A 228 2.05 0.54 24.23
C THR A 228 1.00 -0.29 23.49
N SER A 229 0.83 -1.55 23.91
CA SER A 229 -0.17 -2.47 23.39
C SER A 229 -1.25 -2.73 24.42
N TYR A 230 -2.50 -2.78 23.97
CA TYR A 230 -3.67 -3.19 24.74
C TYR A 230 -4.33 -4.34 23.99
N ASP A 231 -4.53 -5.46 24.66
CA ASP A 231 -5.07 -6.71 24.11
C ASP A 231 -6.13 -7.31 25.02
N VAL A 232 -6.74 -8.44 24.63
CA VAL A 232 -7.82 -9.08 25.42
C VAL A 232 -7.42 -9.50 26.84
N ASN A 233 -6.13 -9.49 27.17
CA ASN A 233 -5.61 -9.80 28.50
C ASN A 233 -5.16 -8.54 29.26
N SER A 234 -5.24 -7.36 28.66
CA SER A 234 -4.70 -6.12 29.22
C SER A 234 -5.60 -5.58 30.35
N PRO A 235 -5.04 -5.35 31.56
CA PRO A 235 -5.78 -4.75 32.66
C PRO A 235 -6.38 -3.39 32.27
N GLY A 236 -7.68 -3.20 32.57
CA GLY A 236 -8.41 -1.97 32.25
C GLY A 236 -9.07 -1.93 30.86
N TRP A 237 -8.83 -2.94 30.02
CA TRP A 237 -9.52 -3.16 28.74
C TRP A 237 -10.10 -4.59 28.68
N SER A 238 -10.63 -5.07 29.82
CA SER A 238 -11.16 -6.44 29.96
C SER A 238 -12.42 -6.70 29.14
N ASP A 239 -13.08 -5.65 28.65
CA ASP A 239 -14.30 -5.69 27.86
C ASP A 239 -14.04 -5.77 26.34
N ILE A 240 -12.77 -5.87 25.89
CA ILE A 240 -12.42 -5.88 24.45
C ILE A 240 -13.25 -6.88 23.65
N ASN A 241 -13.53 -8.06 24.18
CA ASN A 241 -14.31 -9.08 23.47
C ASN A 241 -15.73 -8.62 23.11
N GLU A 242 -16.30 -7.68 23.87
CA GLU A 242 -17.68 -7.20 23.68
C GLU A 242 -17.76 -6.06 22.65
N TRP A 243 -16.67 -5.29 22.52
CA TRP A 243 -16.65 -4.09 21.68
C TRP A 243 -15.61 -4.12 20.57
N ALA A 244 -14.86 -5.21 20.34
CA ALA A 244 -13.75 -5.22 19.39
C ALA A 244 -14.11 -4.60 18.03
N THR A 245 -13.33 -3.61 17.62
CA THR A 245 -13.48 -2.84 16.39
C THR A 245 -12.19 -2.89 15.57
N TRP A 246 -12.25 -2.53 14.28
CA TRP A 246 -11.10 -2.63 13.39
C TRP A 246 -9.87 -1.84 13.90
N ALA A 247 -10.12 -0.70 14.52
CA ALA A 247 -9.19 0.06 15.35
C ALA A 247 -10.04 0.84 16.39
N THR A 248 -9.49 1.72 17.22
CA THR A 248 -10.36 2.52 18.11
C THR A 248 -9.74 3.87 18.44
N LYS A 249 -10.55 4.81 18.94
CA LYS A 249 -10.04 6.01 19.60
C LYS A 249 -10.61 6.08 21.01
N ARG A 250 -9.76 6.32 21.99
CA ARG A 250 -10.19 6.48 23.39
C ARG A 250 -9.37 7.56 24.06
N ARG A 251 -10.00 8.27 25.00
CA ARG A 251 -9.31 9.19 25.89
C ARG A 251 -8.74 8.36 27.04
N LEU A 252 -7.41 8.31 27.14
CA LEU A 252 -6.73 7.69 28.27
C LEU A 252 -6.86 8.58 29.52
N GLU A 253 -6.80 7.94 30.70
CA GLU A 253 -6.80 8.66 31.97
C GLU A 253 -5.62 9.65 32.01
N GLY A 254 -5.88 10.89 32.43
CA GLY A 254 -4.87 11.96 32.43
C GLY A 254 -4.52 12.54 31.06
N ALA A 255 -5.08 12.04 29.95
CA ALA A 255 -4.85 12.60 28.63
C ALA A 255 -5.77 13.82 28.34
N ASN A 256 -5.22 14.83 27.67
CA ASN A 256 -5.95 16.02 27.24
C ASN A 256 -6.62 15.87 25.86
N ALA A 257 -6.35 14.79 25.15
CA ALA A 257 -6.90 14.48 23.83
C ALA A 257 -7.20 12.99 23.69
N GLU A 258 -8.03 12.64 22.70
CA GLU A 258 -8.23 11.25 22.30
C GLU A 258 -6.93 10.67 21.72
N THR A 259 -6.63 9.43 22.09
CA THR A 259 -5.57 8.65 21.49
C THR A 259 -6.18 7.73 20.44
N TYR A 260 -5.63 7.76 19.24
CA TYR A 260 -6.00 6.87 18.14
C TYR A 260 -5.15 5.62 18.20
N PHE A 261 -5.81 4.48 18.34
CA PHE A 261 -5.18 3.17 18.45
C PHE A 261 -5.28 2.41 17.14
N TYR A 262 -4.15 1.89 16.68
CA TYR A 262 -4.07 0.99 15.53
C TYR A 262 -4.50 -0.41 15.96
N GLY A 263 -5.50 -0.98 15.29
CA GLY A 263 -6.03 -2.30 15.64
C GLY A 263 -5.38 -3.40 14.82
N SER A 264 -5.24 -4.57 15.44
CA SER A 264 -4.88 -5.80 14.74
C SER A 264 -5.88 -6.89 15.06
N ALA A 265 -6.40 -7.54 14.02
CA ALA A 265 -7.32 -8.66 14.11
C ALA A 265 -6.72 -9.89 13.42
N TRP A 266 -6.86 -11.06 14.03
CA TRP A 266 -6.29 -12.32 13.52
C TRP A 266 -7.36 -13.15 12.81
N PHE A 267 -7.02 -13.60 11.62
CA PHE A 267 -7.83 -14.49 10.79
C PHE A 267 -7.01 -15.71 10.37
N THR A 268 -7.62 -16.89 10.33
CA THR A 268 -6.87 -18.13 10.10
C THR A 268 -7.63 -19.25 9.39
N TYR A 269 -6.87 -20.06 8.64
CA TYR A 269 -7.29 -21.39 8.18
C TYR A 269 -6.81 -22.52 9.10
N ASP A 270 -5.77 -22.25 9.91
CA ASP A 270 -5.10 -23.20 10.78
C ASP A 270 -4.50 -22.48 11.99
N ALA A 271 -5.31 -22.34 13.05
CA ALA A 271 -4.92 -21.63 14.26
C ALA A 271 -3.79 -22.31 15.04
N ALA A 272 -3.56 -23.61 14.79
CA ALA A 272 -2.54 -24.40 15.48
C ALA A 272 -1.18 -24.36 14.77
N ALA A 273 -1.13 -23.88 13.51
CA ALA A 273 0.11 -23.77 12.77
C ALA A 273 1.14 -22.92 13.52
N THR A 274 2.35 -23.46 13.69
CA THR A 274 3.48 -22.73 14.24
C THR A 274 4.34 -22.17 13.11
N GLY A 275 4.81 -20.93 13.26
CA GLY A 275 5.78 -20.36 12.32
C GLY A 275 7.15 -21.02 12.52
N SER A 276 7.90 -21.21 11.43
CA SER A 276 9.29 -21.70 11.51
C SER A 276 10.26 -20.61 11.06
N GLY A 277 11.17 -20.19 11.95
CA GLY A 277 12.30 -19.32 11.61
C GLY A 277 11.89 -17.93 11.08
N THR A 278 12.30 -17.63 9.85
CA THR A 278 12.09 -16.33 9.17
C THR A 278 10.72 -16.21 8.49
N ASN A 279 9.98 -17.32 8.33
CA ASN A 279 8.73 -17.35 7.60
C ASN A 279 7.52 -17.24 8.55
N ALA A 280 6.53 -16.44 8.13
CA ALA A 280 5.25 -16.35 8.81
C ALA A 280 4.51 -17.69 8.76
N ALA A 281 3.69 -17.99 9.77
CA ALA A 281 2.90 -19.21 9.81
C ALA A 281 1.88 -19.22 8.65
N PRO A 282 1.97 -20.17 7.69
CA PRO A 282 1.03 -20.22 6.58
C PRO A 282 -0.41 -20.35 7.07
N GLY A 283 -1.33 -19.66 6.40
CA GLY A 283 -2.76 -19.68 6.76
C GLY A 283 -3.13 -18.81 7.95
N ASN A 284 -2.20 -18.05 8.51
CA ASN A 284 -2.45 -17.10 9.60
C ASN A 284 -2.16 -15.68 9.14
N TYR A 285 -3.16 -14.81 9.26
CA TYR A 285 -3.11 -13.46 8.71
C TYR A 285 -3.56 -12.44 9.73
N VAL A 286 -2.85 -11.31 9.79
CA VAL A 286 -3.19 -10.20 10.69
C VAL A 286 -3.68 -9.02 9.86
N VAL A 287 -4.95 -8.69 9.98
CA VAL A 287 -5.46 -7.43 9.43
C VAL A 287 -4.97 -6.29 10.32
N ARG A 288 -4.24 -5.34 9.74
CA ARG A 288 -3.79 -4.12 10.42
C ARG A 288 -4.68 -2.96 9.98
N THR A 289 -5.24 -2.25 10.95
CA THR A 289 -6.09 -1.10 10.68
C THR A 289 -5.57 0.17 11.35
N SER A 290 -5.53 1.24 10.57
CA SER A 290 -5.23 2.59 11.03
C SER A 290 -6.25 3.10 12.04
N GLY A 291 -5.76 3.69 13.13
CA GLY A 291 -6.56 4.52 14.03
C GLY A 291 -7.16 5.74 13.34
N TYR A 292 -6.70 6.14 12.16
CA TYR A 292 -7.26 7.26 11.40
C TYR A 292 -8.23 6.83 10.30
N SER A 293 -8.50 5.53 10.17
CA SER A 293 -9.44 5.02 9.17
C SER A 293 -10.89 5.46 9.48
N GLN A 294 -11.68 5.62 8.43
CA GLN A 294 -13.10 6.01 8.53
C GLN A 294 -13.98 4.89 9.09
N PHE A 295 -13.56 3.63 8.92
CA PHE A 295 -14.27 2.44 9.40
C PHE A 295 -13.69 1.91 10.72
N ARG A 296 -12.81 2.68 11.37
CA ARG A 296 -12.14 2.30 12.62
C ARG A 296 -13.08 1.68 13.64
N ASP A 297 -14.15 2.40 13.96
CA ASP A 297 -15.05 2.06 15.06
C ASP A 297 -16.13 1.02 14.64
N ASN A 298 -16.01 0.45 13.44
CA ASN A 298 -16.87 -0.66 13.02
C ASN A 298 -16.38 -1.95 13.67
N LYS A 299 -17.32 -2.80 14.12
CA LYS A 299 -17.00 -4.06 14.79
C LYS A 299 -16.23 -5.00 13.86
N ILE A 300 -15.24 -5.71 14.42
CA ILE A 300 -14.67 -6.87 13.76
C ILE A 300 -15.59 -8.09 13.92
N PRO A 301 -15.48 -9.10 13.04
CA PRO A 301 -16.14 -10.39 13.25
C PRO A 301 -15.73 -11.01 14.60
N GLU A 302 -16.71 -11.52 15.35
CA GLU A 302 -16.45 -12.13 16.66
C GLU A 302 -15.61 -13.41 16.54
N ASN A 303 -15.01 -13.83 17.64
CA ASN A 303 -14.23 -15.06 17.70
C ASN A 303 -15.04 -16.28 17.23
N GLY A 304 -14.49 -17.04 16.28
CA GLY A 304 -15.12 -18.21 15.68
C GLY A 304 -15.92 -17.92 14.42
N TRP A 305 -16.26 -16.65 14.12
CA TRP A 305 -16.99 -16.32 12.89
C TRP A 305 -16.13 -16.57 11.66
N VAL A 306 -16.75 -17.09 10.60
CA VAL A 306 -16.09 -17.36 9.32
C VAL A 306 -16.37 -16.23 8.36
N VAL A 307 -15.32 -15.72 7.72
CA VAL A 307 -15.40 -14.59 6.80
C VAL A 307 -14.74 -14.85 5.46
N ASN A 308 -15.25 -14.08 4.53
CA ASN A 308 -14.70 -13.82 3.23
C ASN A 308 -14.04 -12.43 3.28
N LEU A 309 -12.74 -12.35 3.02
CA LEU A 309 -11.98 -11.10 3.12
C LEU A 309 -11.21 -10.81 1.82
N THR A 310 -11.20 -9.55 1.37
CA THR A 310 -10.35 -9.08 0.27
C THR A 310 -9.37 -8.03 0.78
N ALA A 311 -8.07 -8.18 0.54
CA ALA A 311 -7.08 -7.25 1.06
C ALA A 311 -5.83 -7.22 0.21
N ILE A 312 -5.03 -6.16 0.38
CA ILE A 312 -3.65 -6.17 -0.08
C ILE A 312 -2.85 -7.11 0.83
N TYR A 313 -2.24 -8.11 0.23
CA TYR A 313 -1.42 -9.11 0.92
C TYR A 313 -0.01 -8.56 1.15
N THR A 314 0.41 -8.49 2.41
CA THR A 314 1.70 -7.93 2.80
C THR A 314 2.39 -8.80 3.85
N LYS A 315 3.63 -8.45 4.17
CA LYS A 315 4.44 -9.14 5.19
C LYS A 315 5.16 -8.09 6.02
N PHE A 316 5.31 -8.41 7.30
CA PHE A 316 6.22 -7.68 8.18
C PHE A 316 7.12 -8.69 8.87
N THR A 317 8.42 -8.44 8.78
CA THR A 317 9.45 -9.20 9.47
C THR A 317 10.23 -8.25 10.38
N ASN A 318 10.70 -8.73 11.53
CA ASN A 318 11.49 -7.88 12.40
C ASN A 318 12.88 -7.58 11.83
N GLY A 319 13.65 -6.72 12.52
CA GLY A 319 15.00 -6.36 12.05
C GLY A 319 16.06 -7.46 12.08
N SER A 320 15.82 -8.58 12.78
CA SER A 320 16.72 -9.74 12.70
C SER A 320 16.35 -10.72 11.60
N GLY A 321 15.29 -10.44 10.81
CA GLY A 321 14.77 -11.36 9.81
C GLY A 321 13.94 -12.50 10.38
N ASN A 322 13.82 -12.59 11.71
CA ASN A 322 13.09 -13.64 12.40
C ASN A 322 11.65 -13.16 12.70
N TYR A 323 10.69 -14.07 12.81
CA TYR A 323 9.30 -13.72 13.15
C TYR A 323 8.55 -12.91 12.07
N GLY A 324 8.55 -13.41 10.84
CA GLY A 324 7.62 -12.93 9.81
C GLY A 324 6.16 -13.04 10.27
N THR A 325 5.35 -12.06 9.89
CA THR A 325 3.88 -12.09 10.04
C THR A 325 3.25 -11.65 8.74
N TYR A 326 2.35 -12.46 8.18
CA TYR A 326 1.55 -12.04 7.05
C TYR A 326 0.50 -11.04 7.52
N GLN A 327 0.46 -9.90 6.84
CA GLN A 327 -0.41 -8.78 7.17
C GLN A 327 -1.34 -8.51 6.00
N LEU A 328 -2.53 -8.04 6.33
CA LEU A 328 -3.56 -7.71 5.37
C LEU A 328 -3.95 -6.25 5.56
N THR A 329 -3.91 -5.49 4.47
CA THR A 329 -4.37 -4.10 4.45
C THR A 329 -5.69 -4.04 3.69
N LEU A 330 -6.77 -3.75 4.42
CA LEU A 330 -8.09 -3.52 3.83
C LEU A 330 -8.13 -2.15 3.16
N ASN A 331 -8.83 -2.04 2.03
CA ASN A 331 -9.22 -0.73 1.51
C ASN A 331 -10.36 -0.16 2.35
N THR A 332 -11.32 -1.01 2.73
CA THR A 332 -12.44 -0.68 3.63
C THR A 332 -12.93 -1.92 4.36
N ASP A 333 -13.63 -1.75 5.48
CA ASP A 333 -14.36 -2.82 6.18
C ASP A 333 -15.35 -3.62 5.28
N ARG A 334 -15.90 -3.00 4.23
CA ARG A 334 -16.79 -3.67 3.25
C ARG A 334 -16.09 -4.78 2.46
N ASP A 335 -14.77 -4.82 2.49
CA ASP A 335 -14.00 -5.91 1.89
C ASP A 335 -14.09 -7.20 2.71
N VAL A 336 -14.76 -7.18 3.87
CA VAL A 336 -15.02 -8.32 4.75
C VAL A 336 -16.51 -8.64 4.76
N THR A 337 -16.84 -9.89 4.46
CA THR A 337 -18.22 -10.42 4.47
C THR A 337 -18.29 -11.63 5.40
N VAL A 338 -19.21 -11.62 6.36
CA VAL A 338 -19.45 -12.76 7.25
C VAL A 338 -20.21 -13.83 6.49
N VAL A 339 -19.68 -15.06 6.55
CA VAL A 339 -20.26 -16.26 5.91
C VAL A 339 -20.97 -17.12 6.95
N GLU A 340 -20.38 -17.26 8.13
CA GLU A 340 -20.90 -18.06 9.25
C GLU A 340 -20.62 -17.35 10.58
N LYS A 341 -21.55 -17.49 11.53
CA LYS A 341 -21.46 -16.94 12.89
C LYS A 341 -21.42 -18.07 13.91
#